data_AF-A0A7V4Q604-F1
#
_entry.id   AF-A0A7V4Q604-F1
#
_cell.length_a   1.000
_cell.length_b   1.000
_cell.length_c   1.000
_cell.angle_alpha   90.00
_cell.angle_beta   90.00
_cell.angle_gamma   90.00
#
_symmetry.space_group_name_H-M   'P 1'
#
loop_
_entity.id
_entity.type
_entity.pdbx_description
1 polymer ?
#
loop_
_entity_poly.entity_id
_entity_poly.type
_entity_poly.pdbx_seq_one_letter_code
_entity_poly.pdbx_strand_id
1 'polypeptide(L)'
;MSRQLNLRVSDQFAEQLERLSRRIGRPMAAVLEAVGTPALESAEADAQFEVDAIAAWETYQLEGTHLTTDKIDAVFNKAAHRARSVASEKNK
;
A
#
# COMPACT_ATOMS: atom_id res chain seq x y z
N MET A 1 19.61 7.64 12.75
CA MET A 1 20.37 6.87 13.75
C MET A 1 20.21 5.39 13.43
N SER A 2 21.29 4.62 13.30
CA SER A 2 21.24 3.18 13.02
C SER A 2 21.09 2.38 14.32
N ARG A 3 20.27 1.32 14.31
CA ARG A 3 20.14 0.34 15.41
C ARG A 3 20.68 -1.01 14.95
N GLN A 4 21.34 -1.75 15.84
CA GLN A 4 21.83 -3.09 15.54
C GLN A 4 20.75 -4.14 15.82
N LEU A 5 20.51 -5.02 14.85
CA LEU A 5 19.58 -6.15 14.95
C LEU A 5 20.37 -7.45 14.91
N ASN A 6 20.24 -8.27 15.96
CA ASN A 6 20.77 -9.62 16.00
C ASN A 6 19.65 -10.60 15.65
N LEU A 7 19.71 -11.18 14.46
CA LEU A 7 18.66 -12.04 13.92
C LEU A 7 19.13 -13.49 13.84
N ARG A 8 18.26 -14.41 14.25
CA ARG A 8 18.39 -15.83 13.90
C ARG A 8 17.50 -16.08 12.69
N VAL A 9 18.08 -16.62 11.63
CA VAL A 9 17.41 -16.93 10.36
C VAL A 9 17.68 -18.39 10.00
N SER A 10 16.90 -18.94 9.07
CA SER A 10 17.18 -20.27 8.54
C SER A 10 18.44 -20.26 7.66
N ASP A 11 19.12 -21.40 7.56
CA ASP A 11 20.31 -21.56 6.72
C ASP A 11 20.01 -21.22 5.26
N GLN A 12 18.86 -21.69 4.76
CA GLN A 12 18.39 -21.39 3.40
C GLN A 12 18.27 -19.89 3.14
N PHE A 13 17.71 -19.14 4.10
CA PHE A 13 17.57 -17.70 3.96
C PHE A 13 18.94 -17.00 4.00
N ALA A 14 19.82 -17.42 4.90
CA ALA A 14 21.18 -16.90 5.00
C ALA A 14 21.95 -17.09 3.68
N GLU A 15 21.89 -18.30 3.09
CA GLU A 15 22.54 -18.60 1.81
C GLU A 15 21.99 -17.75 0.65
N GLN A 16 20.66 -17.58 0.58
CA GLN A 16 20.03 -16.76 -0.45
C GLN A 16 20.43 -15.28 -0.31
N LEU A 17 20.42 -14.76 0.92
CA LEU A 17 20.80 -13.39 1.23
C LEU A 17 22.28 -13.15 0.92
N GLU A 18 23.16 -14.10 1.25
CA GLU A 18 24.59 -14.01 0.96
C GLU A 18 24.84 -14.03 -0.56
N ARG A 19 24.19 -14.95 -1.29
CA ARG A 19 24.30 -15.03 -2.75
C ARG A 19 23.87 -13.74 -3.42
N LEU A 20 22.75 -13.16 -2.96
CA LEU A 20 22.25 -11.89 -3.48
C LEU A 20 23.20 -10.73 -3.14
N SER A 21 23.66 -10.65 -1.90
CA SER A 21 24.65 -9.68 -1.41
C SER A 21 25.92 -9.68 -2.25
N ARG A 22 26.51 -10.85 -2.51
CA ARG A 22 27.69 -11.01 -3.37
C ARG A 22 27.42 -10.56 -4.81
N ARG A 23 26.26 -10.91 -5.37
CA ARG A 23 25.90 -10.54 -6.75
C ARG A 23 25.76 -9.04 -6.96
N ILE A 24 25.22 -8.33 -5.98
CA ILE A 24 24.97 -6.88 -6.07
C ILE A 24 26.07 -6.03 -5.44
N GLY A 25 27.08 -6.66 -4.82
CA GLY A 25 28.23 -5.98 -4.21
C GLY A 25 27.88 -5.14 -2.97
N ARG A 26 26.82 -5.48 -2.24
CA ARG A 26 26.37 -4.74 -1.04
C ARG A 26 26.38 -5.64 0.20
N PRO A 27 26.66 -5.12 1.41
CA PRO A 27 26.61 -5.90 2.64
C PRO A 27 25.21 -6.52 2.88
N MET A 28 25.16 -7.74 3.42
CA MET A 28 23.88 -8.46 3.68
C MET A 28 22.88 -7.62 4.49
N ALA A 29 23.33 -6.85 5.48
CA ALA A 29 22.47 -5.96 6.24
C ALA A 29 21.78 -4.90 5.36
N ALA A 30 22.52 -4.29 4.43
CA ALA A 30 21.97 -3.30 3.51
C ALA A 30 21.02 -3.93 2.47
N VAL A 31 21.25 -5.19 2.09
CA VAL A 31 20.33 -5.94 1.22
C VAL A 31 19.05 -6.28 1.98
N LEU A 32 19.19 -6.76 3.22
CA LEU A 32 18.07 -7.12 4.08
C LEU A 32 17.20 -5.89 4.40
N GLU A 33 17.81 -4.74 4.65
CA GLU A 33 17.07 -3.48 4.84
C GLU A 33 16.35 -3.08 3.55
N ALA A 34 17.04 -3.09 2.41
CA ALA A 34 16.44 -2.71 1.13
C ALA A 34 15.26 -3.59 0.69
N VAL A 35 15.26 -4.88 1.04
CA VAL A 35 14.16 -5.81 0.74
C VAL A 35 13.12 -5.81 1.86
N GLY A 36 13.55 -5.68 3.11
CA GLY A 36 12.70 -5.74 4.30
C GLY A 36 11.83 -4.51 4.48
N THR A 37 12.35 -3.31 4.20
CA THR A 37 11.57 -2.06 4.32
C THR A 37 10.27 -2.09 3.49
N PRO A 38 10.30 -2.35 2.17
CA PRO A 38 9.05 -2.39 1.40
C PRO A 38 8.15 -3.55 1.80
N ALA A 39 8.70 -4.67 2.28
CA ALA A 39 7.89 -5.80 2.77
C ALA A 39 7.16 -5.44 4.08
N LEU A 40 7.80 -4.68 4.98
CA LEU A 40 7.19 -4.19 6.21
C LEU A 40 6.09 -3.17 5.91
N GLU A 41 6.36 -2.21 5.01
CA GLU A 41 5.38 -1.22 4.57
C GLU A 41 4.15 -1.89 3.92
N SER A 42 4.36 -2.91 3.08
CA SER A 42 3.27 -3.68 2.49
C SER A 42 2.44 -4.40 3.57
N ALA A 43 3.09 -5.06 4.53
CA ALA A 43 2.39 -5.77 5.59
C ALA A 43 1.59 -4.82 6.49
N GLU A 44 2.10 -3.62 6.76
CA GLU A 44 1.39 -2.58 7.51
C GLU A 44 0.18 -2.04 6.72
N ALA A 45 0.34 -1.81 5.41
CA ALA A 45 -0.75 -1.39 4.54
C ALA A 45 -1.86 -2.45 4.45
N ASP A 46 -1.48 -3.73 4.34
CA ASP A 46 -2.43 -4.84 4.32
C ASP A 46 -3.20 -4.94 5.64
N ALA A 47 -2.50 -4.84 6.78
CA ALA A 47 -3.14 -4.84 8.09
C ALA A 47 -4.11 -3.66 8.27
N GLN A 48 -3.73 -2.46 7.81
CA GLN A 48 -4.60 -1.29 7.87
C GLN A 48 -5.82 -1.45 6.95
N PHE A 49 -5.62 -1.99 5.75
CA PHE A 49 -6.72 -2.28 4.82
C PHE A 49 -7.72 -3.26 5.42
N GLU A 50 -7.27 -4.32 6.10
CA GLU A 50 -8.15 -5.27 6.78
C GLU A 50 -9.01 -4.59 7.85
N VAL A 51 -8.41 -3.71 8.66
CA VAL A 51 -9.13 -2.92 9.67
C VAL A 51 -10.18 -2.03 9.01
N ASP A 52 -9.80 -1.29 7.96
CA ASP A 52 -10.70 -0.37 7.25
C ASP A 52 -11.84 -1.13 6.56
N ALA A 53 -11.56 -2.30 5.99
CA ALA A 53 -12.54 -3.15 5.34
C ALA A 53 -13.56 -3.70 6.35
N ILE A 54 -13.11 -4.14 7.53
CA ILE A 54 -13.99 -4.60 8.61
C ILE A 54 -14.88 -3.44 9.09
N ALA A 55 -14.30 -2.27 9.35
CA ALA A 55 -15.06 -1.10 9.78
C ALA A 55 -16.12 -0.67 8.75
N ALA A 56 -15.75 -0.67 7.46
CA ALA A 56 -16.67 -0.37 6.37
C ALA A 56 -17.80 -1.40 6.27
N TRP A 57 -17.48 -2.68 6.44
CA TRP A 57 -18.47 -3.76 6.45
C TRP A 57 -19.44 -3.64 7.63
N GLU A 58 -18.95 -3.39 8.84
CA GLU A 58 -19.77 -3.19 10.04
C GLU A 58 -20.70 -1.98 9.87
N THR A 59 -20.18 -0.88 9.33
CA THR A 59 -20.98 0.32 9.01
C THR A 59 -22.09 -0.01 8.01
N TYR A 60 -21.75 -0.73 6.95
CA TYR A 60 -22.75 -1.17 5.97
C TYR A 60 -23.81 -2.08 6.58
N GLN A 61 -23.45 -3.03 7.44
CA GLN A 61 -24.41 -3.90 8.10
C GLN A 61 -25.37 -3.14 9.03
N LEU A 62 -24.86 -2.13 9.73
CA LEU A 62 -25.66 -1.31 10.66
C LEU A 62 -26.61 -0.37 9.92
N GLU A 63 -26.13 0.30 8.87
CA GLU A 63 -26.90 1.35 8.20
C GLU A 63 -27.68 0.86 6.98
N GLY A 64 -27.27 -0.26 6.38
CA GLY A 64 -27.81 -0.76 5.11
C GLY A 64 -27.62 0.22 3.95
N THR A 65 -26.77 1.24 4.12
CA THR A 65 -26.55 2.31 3.14
C THR A 65 -25.94 1.72 1.88
N HIS A 66 -26.74 1.61 0.83
CA HIS A 66 -26.31 1.24 -0.50
C HIS A 66 -26.62 2.37 -1.48
N LEU A 67 -25.78 2.52 -2.49
CA LEU A 67 -26.03 3.43 -3.59
C LEU A 67 -26.64 2.66 -4.75
N THR A 68 -27.70 3.22 -5.33
CA THR A 68 -28.21 2.74 -6.62
C THR A 68 -27.25 3.14 -7.73
N THR A 69 -27.26 2.39 -8.83
CA THR A 69 -26.42 2.68 -10.01
C THR A 69 -26.59 4.11 -10.51
N ASP A 70 -27.83 4.62 -10.55
CA ASP A 70 -28.11 6.01 -10.96
C ASP A 70 -27.40 7.07 -10.09
N LYS A 71 -27.28 6.80 -8.77
CA LYS A 71 -26.57 7.71 -7.85
C LYS A 71 -25.06 7.67 -8.10
N ILE A 72 -24.51 6.51 -8.45
CA ILE A 72 -23.11 6.36 -8.81
C ILE A 72 -22.80 7.12 -10.11
N ASP A 73 -23.63 6.94 -11.13
CA ASP A 73 -23.50 7.67 -12.41
C ASP A 73 -23.57 9.18 -12.21
N ALA A 74 -24.46 9.65 -11.33
CA ALA A 74 -24.54 11.07 -10.98
C ALA A 74 -23.25 11.61 -10.33
N VAL A 75 -22.57 10.82 -9.47
CA VAL A 75 -21.30 11.19 -8.86
C VAL A 75 -20.20 11.33 -9.92
N PHE A 76 -20.08 10.36 -10.83
CA PHE A 76 -19.08 10.41 -11.90
C PHE A 76 -19.35 11.56 -12.88
N ASN A 77 -20.60 11.77 -13.28
CA ASN A 77 -20.98 12.88 -14.16
C ASN A 77 -20.66 14.24 -13.51
N LYS A 78 -20.93 14.39 -12.20
CA LYS A 78 -20.59 15.60 -11.44
C LYS A 78 -19.07 15.83 -11.37
N ALA A 79 -18.30 14.77 -11.12
CA ALA A 79 -16.83 14.85 -11.09
C ALA A 79 -16.26 15.23 -12.46
N ALA A 80 -16.76 14.60 -13.54
CA ALA A 80 -16.37 14.89 -14.91
C ALA A 80 -16.70 16.32 -15.33
N HIS A 81 -17.90 16.80 -14.98
CA HIS A 81 -18.28 18.19 -15.22
C HIS A 81 -17.33 19.16 -14.52
N ARG A 82 -17.03 18.93 -13.24
CA ARG A 82 -16.10 19.78 -12.46
C ARG A 82 -14.70 19.80 -13.07
N ALA A 83 -14.18 18.64 -13.47
CA ALA A 83 -12.87 18.54 -14.13
C ALA A 83 -12.82 19.34 -15.44
N ARG A 84 -13.88 19.28 -16.26
CA ARG A 84 -13.99 20.06 -17.50
C ARG A 84 -14.08 21.56 -17.24
N SER A 85 -14.85 22.00 -16.25
CA SER A 85 -14.92 23.42 -15.87
C SER A 85 -13.54 23.97 -15.50
N VAL A 86 -12.80 23.27 -14.62
CA VAL A 86 -11.46 23.69 -14.19
C VAL A 86 -10.46 23.68 -15.36
N ALA A 87 -10.52 22.70 -16.25
CA ALA A 87 -9.69 22.65 -17.44
C ALA A 87 -9.99 23.81 -18.41
N SER A 88 -11.25 24.19 -18.55
CA SER A 88 -11.66 25.33 -19.40
C SER A 88 -11.26 26.68 -18.81
N GLU A 89 -11.20 26.81 -17.48
CA GLU A 89 -10.71 28.01 -16.79
C GLU A 89 -9.19 28.17 -16.90
N LYS A 90 -8.42 27.08 -16.99
CA LYS A 90 -6.96 27.12 -17.19
C LYS A 90 -6.50 27.42 -18.62
N ASN A 91 -7.38 27.29 -19.61
CA ASN A 91 -7.08 27.50 -21.03
C ASN A 91 -7.56 28.88 -21.57
N LYS A 92 -8.00 29.77 -20.69
CA LYS A 92 -8.28 31.19 -21.00
C LYS A 92 -7.14 32.06 -20.50
#